data_AF-A0A800D8A2-F1
#
_entry.id   AF-A0A800D8A2-F1
#
_cell.length_a   1.000
_cell.length_b   1.000
_cell.length_c   1.000
_cell.angle_alpha   90.00
_cell.angle_beta   90.00
_cell.angle_gamma   90.00
#
_symmetry.space_group_name_H-M   'P 1'
#
loop_
_entity.id
_entity.type
_entity.pdbx_description
1 polymer ?
#
loop_
_entity_poly.entity_id
_entity_poly.type
_entity_poly.pdbx_seq_one_letter_code
_entity_poly.pdbx_strand_id
1 'polypeptide(L)'
;AVEIKAIAREAGFRSKVAVASRQEGIDPVGACVGVRGVRIQALVNELGGEKIDVVEWDPDPARFIANALSPANVISVTLEETEEGKTASVVVPDKQLSLAIGKGGQNARLAAKLTGWRIDIKSESEALEEAKRRAEEEAALAAARALLAEAAEEEGEEAEAPEEVEPAVELPVVEAEPEAEEVVLAEPEPEEEKVEAVEVRPPLEIFEVVEGWLEEEEEEELAKKDRKKKRRRQRLVYDEELGEVVARRLRKPGRRQIEWEEELED
;
A
#
# COMPACT_ATOMS: atom_id res chain seq x y z
N ALA A 1 20.82 0.54 -20.06
CA ALA A 1 19.71 -0.42 -20.02
C ALA A 1 18.84 -0.13 -18.80
N VAL A 2 19.38 -0.28 -17.58
CA VAL A 2 18.69 0.08 -16.34
C VAL A 2 19.42 1.24 -15.65
N GLU A 3 18.67 2.13 -15.01
CA GLU A 3 19.19 3.23 -14.20
C GLU A 3 18.62 3.19 -12.78
N ILE A 4 19.42 3.64 -11.81
CA ILE A 4 18.99 3.79 -10.42
C ILE A 4 18.51 5.22 -10.24
N LYS A 5 17.25 5.38 -9.87
CA LYS A 5 16.60 6.70 -9.69
C LYS A 5 16.77 7.23 -8.27
N ALA A 6 16.60 6.37 -7.28
CA ALA A 6 16.66 6.74 -5.86
C ALA A 6 17.13 5.57 -5.00
N ILE A 7 17.75 5.89 -3.86
CA ILE A 7 18.19 4.92 -2.86
C ILE A 7 17.85 5.46 -1.48
N ALA A 8 17.17 4.63 -0.68
CA ALA A 8 16.95 4.87 0.74
C ALA A 8 17.64 3.76 1.54
N ARG A 9 18.60 4.11 2.39
CA ARG A 9 19.45 3.14 3.08
C ARG A 9 19.47 3.34 4.58
N GLU A 10 19.25 2.25 5.31
CA GLU A 10 19.60 2.09 6.72
C GLU A 10 20.67 1.00 6.84
N ALA A 11 21.94 1.44 6.88
CA ALA A 11 23.11 0.58 6.75
C ALA A 11 23.12 -0.57 7.77
N GLY A 12 23.40 -1.78 7.28
CA GLY A 12 23.44 -3.00 8.09
C GLY A 12 22.07 -3.58 8.43
N PHE A 13 20.97 -2.94 8.01
CA PHE A 13 19.62 -3.44 8.25
C PHE A 13 18.85 -3.67 6.94
N ARG A 14 18.46 -2.58 6.27
CA ARG A 14 17.62 -2.63 5.08
C ARG A 14 17.85 -1.43 4.17
N SER A 15 17.82 -1.68 2.87
CA SER A 15 17.88 -0.68 1.81
C SER A 15 16.74 -0.88 0.82
N LYS A 16 16.20 0.22 0.31
CA LYS A 16 15.31 0.23 -0.86
C LYS A 16 15.99 0.96 -2.01
N VAL A 17 15.91 0.38 -3.20
CA VAL A 17 16.52 0.90 -4.42
C VAL A 17 15.45 0.99 -5.49
N ALA A 18 15.21 2.19 -6.00
CA ALA A 18 14.26 2.44 -7.09
C ALA A 18 15.00 2.40 -8.43
N VAL A 19 14.56 1.51 -9.31
CA VAL A 19 15.18 1.28 -10.63
C VAL A 19 14.19 1.54 -11.75
N ALA A 20 14.67 2.11 -12.85
CA ALA A 20 13.90 2.33 -14.06
C ALA A 20 14.65 1.77 -15.28
N SER A 21 13.91 1.33 -16.29
CA SER A 21 14.52 0.99 -17.58
C SER A 21 14.56 2.21 -18.49
N ARG A 22 15.65 2.36 -19.25
CA ARG A 22 15.76 3.37 -20.33
C ARG A 22 15.29 2.83 -21.69
N GLN A 23 15.06 1.52 -21.79
CA GLN A 23 14.64 0.85 -23.02
C GLN A 23 13.34 0.09 -22.77
N GLU A 24 12.40 0.22 -23.68
CA GLU A 24 11.15 -0.55 -23.66
C GLU A 24 11.44 -2.05 -23.77
N GLY A 25 10.62 -2.86 -23.09
CA GLY A 25 10.75 -4.32 -23.08
C GLY A 25 11.85 -4.89 -22.17
N ILE A 26 12.55 -4.05 -21.40
CA ILE A 26 13.46 -4.51 -20.34
C ILE A 26 12.80 -4.30 -18.99
N ASP A 27 12.59 -5.38 -18.23
CA ASP A 27 12.19 -5.32 -16.82
C ASP A 27 13.39 -4.85 -15.96
N PRO A 28 13.32 -3.65 -15.35
CA PRO A 28 14.41 -3.12 -14.55
C PRO A 28 14.64 -3.92 -13.25
N VAL A 29 13.59 -4.47 -12.64
CA VAL A 29 13.68 -5.21 -11.38
C VAL A 29 14.33 -6.57 -11.62
N GLY A 30 13.83 -7.35 -12.58
CA GLY A 30 14.43 -8.64 -12.97
C GLY A 30 15.87 -8.48 -13.47
N ALA A 31 16.15 -7.37 -14.18
CA ALA A 31 17.49 -7.00 -14.61
C ALA A 31 18.44 -6.57 -13.47
N CYS A 32 17.96 -6.35 -12.24
CA CYS A 32 18.80 -6.14 -11.04
C CYS A 32 18.85 -7.39 -10.14
N VAL A 33 17.74 -8.11 -10.01
CA VAL A 33 17.61 -9.31 -9.16
C VAL A 33 18.37 -10.50 -9.76
N GLY A 34 18.26 -10.71 -11.08
CA GLY A 34 18.84 -11.85 -11.78
C GLY A 34 18.05 -13.14 -11.57
N VAL A 35 18.45 -14.18 -12.30
CA VAL A 35 17.80 -15.51 -12.22
C VAL A 35 17.82 -15.98 -10.77
N ARG A 36 16.63 -16.24 -10.19
CA ARG A 36 16.44 -16.64 -8.78
C ARG A 36 17.14 -15.73 -7.75
N GLY A 37 17.32 -14.44 -8.07
CA GLY A 37 17.90 -13.48 -7.13
C GLY A 37 19.41 -13.60 -6.94
N VAL A 38 20.14 -14.33 -7.80
CA VAL A 38 21.58 -14.55 -7.63
C VAL A 38 22.38 -13.24 -7.52
N ARG A 39 22.01 -12.19 -8.26
CA ARG A 39 22.73 -10.92 -8.23
C ARG A 39 22.46 -10.13 -6.96
N ILE A 40 21.20 -10.06 -6.54
CA ILE A 40 20.84 -9.33 -5.31
C ILE A 40 21.38 -10.05 -4.06
N GLN A 41 21.37 -11.39 -4.05
CA GLN A 41 21.93 -12.18 -2.96
C GLN A 41 23.45 -11.98 -2.81
N ALA A 42 24.18 -11.83 -3.92
CA ALA A 42 25.61 -11.50 -3.86
C ALA A 42 25.86 -10.17 -3.13
N LEU A 43 25.05 -9.14 -3.43
CA LEU A 43 25.12 -7.84 -2.76
C LEU A 43 24.72 -7.93 -1.27
N VAL A 44 23.66 -8.66 -0.94
CA VAL A 44 23.24 -8.89 0.45
C VAL A 44 24.38 -9.54 1.25
N ASN A 45 25.06 -10.53 0.66
CA ASN A 45 26.19 -11.21 1.30
C ASN A 45 27.40 -10.28 1.47
N GLU A 46 27.69 -9.42 0.49
CA GLU A 46 28.78 -8.44 0.55
C GLU A 46 28.51 -7.35 1.60
N LEU A 47 27.24 -6.96 1.79
CA LEU A 47 26.82 -5.99 2.81
C LEU A 47 26.56 -6.61 4.19
N GLY A 48 27.00 -7.84 4.44
CA GLY A 48 26.90 -8.48 5.75
C GLY A 48 25.47 -8.86 6.16
N GLY A 49 24.61 -9.16 5.20
CA GLY A 49 23.22 -9.57 5.43
C GLY A 49 22.20 -8.42 5.44
N GLU A 50 22.60 -7.22 5.00
CA GLU A 50 21.67 -6.10 4.80
C GLU A 50 20.59 -6.48 3.78
N LYS A 51 19.30 -6.39 4.16
CA LYS A 51 18.19 -6.73 3.25
C LYS A 51 18.03 -5.65 2.19
N ILE A 52 18.02 -6.01 0.91
CA ILE A 52 17.84 -5.04 -0.17
C ILE A 52 16.54 -5.34 -0.91
N ASP A 53 15.65 -4.34 -0.96
CA ASP A 53 14.48 -4.37 -1.82
C ASP A 53 14.76 -3.55 -3.09
N VAL A 54 14.55 -4.18 -4.24
CA VAL A 54 14.61 -3.50 -5.53
C VAL A 54 13.17 -3.27 -5.97
N VAL A 55 12.80 -2.02 -6.21
CA VAL A 55 11.44 -1.62 -6.60
C VAL A 55 11.49 -0.86 -7.92
N GLU A 56 10.43 -1.00 -8.72
CA GLU A 56 10.29 -0.25 -9.95
C GLU A 56 9.93 1.21 -9.65
N TRP A 57 10.70 2.13 -10.24
CA TRP A 57 10.40 3.54 -10.24
C TRP A 57 9.34 3.84 -11.30
N ASP A 58 8.32 4.60 -10.92
CA ASP A 58 7.28 5.07 -11.83
C ASP A 58 7.23 6.60 -11.79
N PRO A 59 7.00 7.29 -12.93
CA PRO A 59 6.76 8.73 -12.94
C PRO A 59 5.49 9.15 -12.19
N ASP A 60 4.47 8.28 -12.11
CA ASP A 60 3.26 8.50 -11.32
C ASP A 60 3.57 8.28 -9.83
N PRO A 61 3.45 9.33 -8.98
CA PRO A 61 3.76 9.23 -7.57
C PRO A 61 2.90 8.18 -6.84
N ALA A 62 1.64 7.99 -7.24
CA ALA A 62 0.76 7.01 -6.59
C ALA A 62 1.29 5.59 -6.79
N ARG A 63 1.65 5.24 -8.03
CA ARG A 63 2.24 3.94 -8.37
C ARG A 63 3.61 3.77 -7.74
N PHE A 64 4.44 4.80 -7.77
CA PHE A 64 5.78 4.73 -7.19
C PHE A 64 5.73 4.51 -5.67
N ILE A 65 4.79 5.15 -4.96
CA ILE A 65 4.57 4.94 -3.52
C ILE A 65 4.07 3.51 -3.25
N ALA A 66 3.12 3.01 -4.06
CA ALA A 66 2.66 1.64 -3.95
C ALA A 66 3.81 0.63 -4.13
N ASN A 67 4.63 0.80 -5.17
CA ASN A 67 5.82 -0.02 -5.43
C ASN A 67 6.85 0.07 -4.29
N ALA A 68 7.04 1.26 -3.72
CA ALA A 68 8.00 1.48 -2.63
C ALA A 68 7.63 0.75 -1.33
N LEU A 69 6.33 0.50 -1.10
CA LEU A 69 5.85 -0.24 0.08
C LEU A 69 5.98 -1.77 -0.04
N SER A 70 6.34 -2.27 -1.22
CA SER A 70 6.67 -3.69 -1.45
C SER A 70 7.62 -4.20 -0.35
N PRO A 71 7.30 -5.35 0.29
CA PRO A 71 6.43 -6.45 -0.16
C PRO A 71 4.94 -6.34 0.21
N ALA A 72 4.48 -5.26 0.84
CA ALA A 72 3.06 -5.12 1.18
C ALA A 72 2.23 -4.75 -0.06
N ASN A 73 1.03 -5.32 -0.18
CA ASN A 73 0.07 -4.98 -1.22
C ASN A 73 -0.72 -3.73 -0.79
N VAL A 74 -0.86 -2.80 -1.73
CA VAL A 74 -1.58 -1.54 -1.54
C VAL A 74 -2.91 -1.62 -2.28
N ILE A 75 -3.99 -1.18 -1.63
CA ILE A 75 -5.34 -1.14 -2.20
C ILE A 75 -5.55 0.19 -2.92
N SER A 76 -5.24 1.30 -2.25
CA SER A 76 -5.39 2.63 -2.82
C SER A 76 -4.36 3.59 -2.23
N VAL A 77 -4.04 4.63 -3.00
CA VAL A 77 -3.15 5.72 -2.60
C VAL A 77 -3.86 7.02 -2.92
N THR A 78 -4.09 7.84 -1.90
CA THR A 78 -4.60 9.21 -2.03
C THR A 78 -3.46 10.17 -1.77
N LEU A 79 -3.22 11.07 -2.73
CA LEU A 79 -2.16 12.05 -2.65
C LEU A 79 -2.75 13.40 -2.25
N GLU A 80 -2.14 14.01 -1.24
CA GLU A 80 -2.48 15.34 -0.76
C GLU A 80 -1.21 16.20 -0.84
N GLU A 81 -1.20 17.14 -1.78
CA GLU A 81 -0.15 18.12 -1.93
C GLU A 81 -0.64 19.45 -1.38
N THR A 82 -0.08 19.87 -0.25
CA THR A 82 -0.38 21.16 0.38
C THR A 82 0.87 22.04 0.37
N GLU A 83 0.71 23.34 0.63
CA GLU A 83 1.85 24.26 0.79
C GLU A 83 2.83 23.80 1.89
N GLU A 84 2.34 23.03 2.86
CA GLU A 84 3.11 22.53 4.01
C GLU A 84 3.90 21.24 3.70
N GLY A 85 3.60 20.57 2.59
CA GLY A 85 4.34 19.40 2.12
C GLY A 85 3.50 18.38 1.35
N LYS A 86 4.18 17.29 0.99
CA LYS A 86 3.61 16.18 0.23
C LYS A 86 3.25 15.02 1.16
N THR A 87 1.98 14.67 1.25
CA THR A 87 1.46 13.58 2.09
C THR A 87 0.70 12.57 1.23
N ALA A 88 0.93 11.30 1.48
CA ALA A 88 0.26 10.20 0.81
C ALA A 88 -0.43 9.32 1.84
N SER A 89 -1.76 9.26 1.76
CA SER A 89 -2.59 8.34 2.55
C SER A 89 -2.73 7.03 1.78
N VAL A 90 -2.21 5.94 2.35
CA VAL A 90 -2.16 4.63 1.72
C VAL A 90 -3.05 3.66 2.48
N VAL A 91 -3.94 2.97 1.78
CA VAL A 91 -4.79 1.93 2.35
C VAL A 91 -4.22 0.57 2.03
N VAL A 92 -4.05 -0.26 3.06
CA VAL A 92 -3.54 -1.63 2.95
C VAL A 92 -4.52 -2.62 3.59
N PRO A 93 -4.51 -3.90 3.19
CA PRO A 93 -5.33 -4.92 3.84
C PRO A 93 -4.97 -5.03 5.33
N ASP A 94 -5.96 -5.22 6.20
CA ASP A 94 -5.76 -5.29 7.67
C ASP A 94 -4.69 -6.32 8.07
N LYS A 95 -4.63 -7.45 7.36
CA LYS A 95 -3.66 -8.53 7.59
C LYS A 95 -2.21 -8.10 7.31
N GLN A 96 -2.01 -7.11 6.43
CA GLN A 96 -0.70 -6.65 5.97
C GLN A 96 -0.29 -5.31 6.58
N LEU A 97 -1.11 -4.66 7.41
CA LEU A 97 -0.79 -3.38 8.06
C LEU A 97 0.57 -3.41 8.78
N SER A 98 0.81 -4.46 9.57
CA SER A 98 2.07 -4.64 10.29
C SER A 98 3.28 -4.82 9.35
N LEU A 99 3.07 -5.50 8.21
CA LEU A 99 4.11 -5.68 7.19
C LEU A 99 4.42 -4.36 6.47
N ALA A 100 3.38 -3.60 6.12
CA ALA A 100 3.47 -2.31 5.44
C ALA A 100 4.24 -1.28 6.29
N ILE A 101 3.95 -1.21 7.59
CA ILE A 101 4.69 -0.37 8.54
C ILE A 101 6.13 -0.91 8.73
N GLY A 102 6.24 -2.22 8.93
CA GLY A 102 7.50 -2.91 9.20
C GLY A 102 7.99 -2.75 10.64
N LYS A 103 9.03 -3.51 11.01
CA LYS A 103 9.59 -3.49 12.37
C LYS A 103 10.10 -2.10 12.72
N GLY A 104 9.49 -1.45 13.72
CA GLY A 104 9.84 -0.10 14.14
C GLY A 104 9.56 0.98 13.07
N GLY A 105 8.63 0.72 12.15
CA GLY A 105 8.32 1.63 11.05
C GLY A 105 9.37 1.68 9.94
N GLN A 106 10.30 0.71 9.90
CA GLN A 106 11.42 0.75 8.95
C GLN A 106 10.96 0.73 7.49
N ASN A 107 9.94 -0.06 7.14
CA ASN A 107 9.49 -0.16 5.74
C ASN A 107 8.87 1.15 5.27
N ALA A 108 7.90 1.67 6.05
CA ALA A 108 7.27 2.96 5.79
C ALA A 108 8.29 4.11 5.74
N ARG A 109 9.27 4.14 6.66
CA ARG A 109 10.31 5.18 6.69
C ARG A 109 11.24 5.12 5.48
N LEU A 110 11.64 3.91 5.06
CA LEU A 110 12.46 3.74 3.86
C LEU A 110 11.69 4.14 2.61
N ALA A 111 10.42 3.76 2.50
CA ALA A 111 9.55 4.17 1.40
C ALA A 111 9.35 5.69 1.35
N ALA A 112 9.14 6.34 2.50
CA ALA A 112 9.02 7.79 2.60
C ALA A 112 10.31 8.51 2.18
N LYS A 113 11.48 8.00 2.60
CA LYS A 113 12.79 8.53 2.16
C LYS A 113 13.04 8.30 0.67
N LEU A 114 12.58 7.18 0.13
CA LEU A 114 12.81 6.82 -1.28
C LEU A 114 11.98 7.67 -2.23
N THR A 115 10.72 7.92 -1.85
CA THR A 115 9.75 8.67 -2.66
C THR A 115 9.79 10.17 -2.40
N GLY A 116 10.24 10.59 -1.21
CA GLY A 116 10.19 11.98 -0.76
C GLY A 116 8.81 12.41 -0.23
N TRP A 117 7.86 11.47 -0.09
CA TRP A 117 6.52 11.73 0.44
C TRP A 117 6.43 11.31 1.90
N ARG A 118 5.62 12.03 2.69
CA ARG A 118 5.15 11.50 3.99
C ARG A 118 4.10 10.45 3.71
N ILE A 119 4.31 9.23 4.19
CA ILE A 119 3.40 8.10 3.94
C ILE A 119 2.66 7.79 5.23
N ASP A 120 1.34 7.93 5.20
CA ASP A 120 0.44 7.52 6.28
C ASP A 120 -0.27 6.24 5.85
N ILE A 121 -0.18 5.19 6.66
CA ILE A 121 -0.68 3.85 6.29
C ILE A 121 -1.88 3.52 7.16
N LYS A 122 -3.02 3.30 6.53
CA LYS A 122 -4.29 2.95 7.17
C LYS A 122 -4.73 1.57 6.75
N SER A 123 -5.46 0.90 7.63
CA SER A 123 -6.08 -0.38 7.26
C SER A 123 -7.35 -0.15 6.42
N GLU A 124 -7.74 -1.16 5.65
CA GLU A 124 -9.01 -1.14 4.89
C GLU A 124 -10.20 -0.86 5.80
N SER A 125 -10.25 -1.50 6.98
CA SER A 125 -11.30 -1.28 7.97
C SER A 125 -11.32 0.17 8.49
N GLU A 126 -10.15 0.75 8.79
CA GLU A 126 -10.04 2.14 9.24
C GLU A 126 -10.44 3.14 8.16
N ALA A 127 -10.00 2.91 6.92
CA ALA A 127 -10.33 3.75 5.78
C ALA A 127 -11.84 3.74 5.49
N LEU A 128 -12.49 2.59 5.65
CA LEU A 128 -13.93 2.44 5.43
C LEU A 128 -14.75 3.17 6.51
N GLU A 129 -14.33 3.12 7.77
CA GLU A 129 -14.98 3.88 8.85
C GLU A 129 -14.77 5.39 8.68
N GLU A 130 -13.58 5.84 8.26
CA GLU A 130 -13.34 7.25 7.96
C GLU A 130 -14.18 7.74 6.78
N ALA A 131 -14.30 6.92 5.73
CA ALA A 131 -15.14 7.25 4.57
C ALA A 131 -16.62 7.36 4.94
N LYS A 132 -17.14 6.44 5.77
CA LYS A 132 -18.51 6.54 6.30
C LYS A 132 -18.74 7.82 7.09
N ARG A 133 -17.81 8.14 8.01
CA ARG A 133 -17.92 9.35 8.82
C ARG A 133 -17.93 10.61 7.96
N ARG A 134 -17.03 10.70 6.96
CA ARG A 134 -17.02 11.82 6.02
C ARG A 134 -18.34 11.93 5.24
N ALA A 135 -18.89 10.80 4.78
CA ALA A 135 -20.16 10.79 4.07
C ALA A 135 -21.36 11.23 4.95
N GLU A 136 -21.39 10.83 6.22
CA GLU A 136 -22.41 11.28 7.18
C GLU A 136 -22.30 12.78 7.47
N GLU A 137 -21.08 13.30 7.64
CA GLU A 137 -20.81 14.73 7.85
C GLU A 137 -21.22 15.56 6.62
N GLU A 138 -20.88 15.10 5.41
CA GLU A 138 -21.28 15.74 4.15
C GLU A 138 -22.81 15.72 3.96
N ALA A 139 -23.47 14.60 4.26
CA ALA A 139 -24.92 14.50 4.21
C ALA A 139 -25.61 15.42 5.23
N ALA A 140 -25.07 15.53 6.44
CA ALA A 140 -25.57 16.44 7.47
C ALA A 140 -25.39 17.91 7.07
N LEU A 141 -24.24 18.27 6.49
CA LEU A 141 -23.98 19.62 5.98
C LEU A 141 -24.91 19.95 4.81
N ALA A 142 -25.13 19.00 3.89
CA ALA A 142 -26.06 19.16 2.76
C ALA A 142 -27.51 19.35 3.25
N ALA A 143 -27.95 18.57 4.24
CA ALA A 143 -29.27 18.72 4.85
C ALA A 143 -29.41 20.07 5.58
N ALA A 144 -28.38 20.49 6.33
CA ALA A 144 -28.37 21.79 6.99
C ALA A 144 -28.39 22.94 5.98
N ARG A 145 -27.65 22.84 4.87
CA ARG A 145 -27.64 23.82 3.78
C ARG A 145 -29.00 23.90 3.09
N ALA A 146 -29.68 22.77 2.87
CA ALA A 146 -31.02 22.74 2.29
C ALA A 146 -32.05 23.44 3.20
N LEU A 147 -32.05 23.14 4.50
CA LEU A 147 -32.93 23.81 5.46
C LEU A 147 -32.66 25.32 5.57
N LEU A 148 -31.40 25.75 5.47
CA LEU A 148 -31.02 27.16 5.44
C LEU A 148 -31.49 27.87 4.15
N ALA A 149 -31.48 27.16 3.02
CA ALA A 149 -32.00 27.68 1.76
C ALA A 149 -33.52 27.83 1.80
N GLU A 150 -34.25 26.83 2.32
CA GLU A 150 -35.71 26.89 2.51
C GLU A 150 -36.11 28.04 3.46
N ALA A 151 -35.37 28.25 4.56
CA ALA A 151 -35.64 29.35 5.48
C ALA A 151 -35.34 30.75 4.88
N ALA A 152 -34.38 30.85 3.97
CA ALA A 152 -34.07 32.11 3.27
C ALA A 152 -35.13 32.46 2.20
N GLU A 153 -35.83 31.46 1.65
CA GLU A 153 -36.97 31.69 0.76
C GLU A 153 -38.23 32.15 1.54
N GLU A 154 -38.46 31.65 2.76
CA GLU A 154 -39.57 32.11 3.62
C GLU A 154 -39.39 33.55 4.14
N GLU A 155 -38.16 33.99 4.48
CA GLU A 155 -37.93 35.41 4.89
C GLU A 155 -38.02 36.41 3.72
N GLY A 156 -37.98 35.94 2.46
CA GLY A 156 -38.17 36.78 1.28
C GLY A 156 -39.63 37.16 0.99
N GLU A 157 -40.60 36.50 1.63
CA GLU A 157 -42.03 36.70 1.40
C GLU A 157 -42.69 37.74 2.32
N GLU A 158 -42.03 38.18 3.41
CA GLU A 158 -42.58 39.18 4.36
C GLU A 158 -42.25 40.64 4.04
N ALA A 159 -41.62 40.94 2.89
CA ALA A 159 -41.41 42.31 2.42
C ALA A 159 -42.50 42.75 1.41
N GLU A 160 -43.76 42.91 1.88
CA GLU A 160 -44.85 43.44 1.06
C GLU A 160 -45.24 44.89 1.45
N ALA A 161 -45.30 45.74 0.41
CA ALA A 161 -45.99 47.05 0.22
C ALA A 161 -45.23 48.39 0.46
N PRO A 162 -45.53 49.50 -0.28
CA PRO A 162 -46.61 49.71 -1.26
C PRO A 162 -46.26 50.38 -2.64
N GLU A 163 -47.10 50.05 -3.63
CA GLU A 163 -47.87 50.89 -4.59
C GLU A 163 -47.24 52.07 -5.38
N GLU A 164 -47.18 51.86 -6.71
CA GLU A 164 -47.38 52.72 -7.90
C GLU A 164 -47.05 54.23 -7.92
N VAL A 165 -46.21 54.65 -8.88
CA VAL A 165 -46.52 55.77 -9.82
C VAL A 165 -45.87 55.52 -11.20
N GLU A 166 -46.70 55.64 -12.25
CA GLU A 166 -46.46 55.42 -13.68
C GLU A 166 -45.77 56.60 -14.46
N PRO A 167 -45.43 56.44 -15.76
CA PRO A 167 -44.23 57.01 -16.41
C PRO A 167 -44.47 58.13 -17.45
N ALA A 168 -43.41 58.87 -17.81
CA ALA A 168 -43.14 59.60 -19.08
C ALA A 168 -41.80 60.34 -18.89
N VAL A 169 -40.86 60.55 -19.83
CA VAL A 169 -40.97 61.15 -21.17
C VAL A 169 -39.68 60.88 -21.99
N GLU A 170 -39.78 61.13 -23.29
CA GLU A 170 -38.97 60.71 -24.45
C GLU A 170 -37.50 61.18 -24.58
N LEU A 171 -36.77 60.44 -25.42
CA LEU A 171 -35.41 60.64 -25.94
C LEU A 171 -35.25 61.92 -26.79
N PRO A 172 -34.01 62.40 -26.98
CA PRO A 172 -33.52 62.43 -28.36
C PRO A 172 -32.07 61.97 -28.55
N VAL A 173 -31.89 61.40 -29.73
CA VAL A 173 -30.69 60.80 -30.33
C VAL A 173 -29.66 61.86 -30.75
N VAL A 174 -28.37 61.59 -30.51
CA VAL A 174 -27.26 62.15 -31.30
C VAL A 174 -26.17 61.08 -31.45
N GLU A 175 -25.94 60.68 -32.70
CA GLU A 175 -24.87 59.79 -33.16
C GLU A 175 -23.55 60.58 -33.37
N ALA A 176 -22.41 60.02 -32.95
CA ALA A 176 -21.16 59.90 -33.73
C ALA A 176 -19.99 59.35 -32.87
N GLU A 177 -19.47 58.20 -33.30
CA GLU A 177 -18.35 57.37 -32.83
C GLU A 177 -16.93 57.97 -33.09
N PRO A 178 -15.79 57.26 -32.85
CA PRO A 178 -15.43 56.23 -31.83
C PRO A 178 -14.05 56.52 -31.16
N GLU A 179 -13.71 55.81 -30.07
CA GLU A 179 -12.41 55.10 -29.92
C GLU A 179 -12.33 54.30 -28.60
N ALA A 180 -11.93 53.01 -28.73
CA ALA A 180 -11.28 52.08 -27.78
C ALA A 180 -11.88 51.95 -26.36
N GLU A 181 -12.28 50.79 -25.85
CA GLU A 181 -11.49 49.57 -25.66
C GLU A 181 -12.46 48.45 -25.21
N GLU A 182 -12.42 47.30 -25.87
CA GLU A 182 -13.36 46.20 -25.70
C GLU A 182 -12.79 45.20 -24.67
N VAL A 183 -13.41 45.10 -23.49
CA VAL A 183 -13.08 44.05 -22.50
C VAL A 183 -14.30 43.13 -22.40
N VAL A 184 -14.24 42.03 -23.17
CA VAL A 184 -15.21 40.94 -23.13
C VAL A 184 -14.92 40.11 -21.87
N LEU A 185 -15.66 40.37 -20.79
CA LEU A 185 -15.81 39.42 -19.68
C LEU A 185 -16.82 38.36 -20.14
N ALA A 186 -16.30 37.35 -20.84
CA ALA A 186 -17.02 36.11 -21.06
C ALA A 186 -17.08 35.36 -19.72
N GLU A 187 -18.29 35.12 -19.26
CA GLU A 187 -18.58 34.14 -18.21
C GLU A 187 -18.11 32.76 -18.70
N PRO A 188 -17.20 32.06 -17.99
CA PRO A 188 -16.94 30.68 -18.29
C PRO A 188 -18.06 29.82 -17.68
N GLU A 189 -18.81 29.15 -18.56
CA GLU A 189 -19.63 28.00 -18.18
C GLU A 189 -18.76 26.93 -17.50
N PRO A 190 -19.24 26.25 -16.44
CA PRO A 190 -18.49 25.18 -15.82
C PRO A 190 -18.50 23.94 -16.72
N GLU A 191 -17.37 23.64 -17.36
CA GLU A 191 -17.13 22.32 -17.95
C GLU A 191 -16.98 21.30 -16.81
N GLU A 192 -17.90 20.35 -16.75
CA GLU A 192 -17.85 19.19 -15.86
C GLU A 192 -16.63 18.32 -16.19
N GLU A 193 -15.57 18.48 -15.40
CA GLU A 193 -14.41 17.62 -15.45
C GLU A 193 -14.77 16.24 -14.86
N LYS A 194 -15.06 15.29 -15.74
CA LYS A 194 -15.23 13.87 -15.38
C LYS A 194 -13.90 13.33 -14.86
N VAL A 195 -13.77 13.23 -13.54
CA VAL A 195 -12.77 12.37 -12.91
C VAL A 195 -13.15 10.90 -13.18
N GLU A 196 -12.54 10.32 -14.21
CA GLU A 196 -12.55 8.87 -14.41
C GLU A 196 -11.79 8.21 -13.25
N ALA A 197 -12.51 7.41 -12.46
CA ALA A 197 -11.91 6.46 -11.55
C ALA A 197 -11.05 5.48 -12.38
N VAL A 198 -9.73 5.61 -12.28
CA VAL A 198 -8.80 4.65 -12.87
C VAL A 198 -8.88 3.37 -12.04
N GLU A 199 -9.72 2.42 -12.46
CA GLU A 199 -9.61 1.04 -12.03
C GLU A 199 -8.26 0.50 -12.49
N VAL A 200 -7.31 0.41 -11.57
CA VAL A 200 -6.05 -0.28 -11.78
C VAL A 200 -6.37 -1.76 -11.91
N ARG A 201 -6.56 -2.22 -13.14
CA ARG A 201 -6.66 -3.65 -13.44
C ARG A 201 -5.31 -4.29 -13.08
N PRO A 202 -5.26 -5.28 -12.19
CA PRO A 202 -3.99 -5.90 -11.85
C PRO A 202 -3.40 -6.56 -13.11
N PRO A 203 -2.09 -6.44 -13.35
CA PRO A 203 -1.44 -7.20 -14.40
C PRO A 203 -1.55 -8.69 -14.06
N LEU A 204 -2.43 -9.38 -14.77
CA LEU A 204 -2.48 -10.82 -14.81
C LEU A 204 -1.17 -11.29 -15.45
N GLU A 205 -0.36 -11.99 -14.64
CA GLU A 205 0.77 -12.90 -14.97
C GLU A 205 1.94 -12.86 -13.96
N ILE A 206 1.85 -12.09 -12.86
CA ILE A 206 2.81 -12.18 -11.74
C ILE A 206 2.28 -13.07 -10.58
N PHE A 207 0.97 -13.32 -10.55
CA PHE A 207 0.28 -13.95 -9.42
C PHE A 207 0.64 -15.43 -9.22
N GLU A 208 0.79 -16.22 -10.29
CA GLU A 208 1.13 -17.66 -10.15
C GLU A 208 2.56 -17.90 -9.63
N VAL A 209 3.49 -16.99 -9.92
CA VAL A 209 4.89 -17.16 -9.49
C VAL A 209 5.06 -16.74 -8.03
N VAL A 210 4.33 -15.72 -7.55
CA VAL A 210 4.40 -15.28 -6.14
C VAL A 210 3.63 -16.22 -5.22
N GLU A 211 2.46 -16.74 -5.63
CA GLU A 211 1.75 -17.78 -4.87
C GLU A 211 2.61 -19.05 -4.74
N GLY A 212 3.28 -19.48 -5.81
CA GLY A 212 4.21 -20.61 -5.75
C GLY A 212 5.38 -20.40 -4.79
N TRP A 213 5.90 -19.17 -4.65
CA TRP A 213 6.99 -18.86 -3.72
C TRP A 213 6.53 -18.74 -2.26
N LEU A 214 5.32 -18.23 -2.03
CA LEU A 214 4.70 -18.16 -0.71
C LEU A 214 4.31 -19.55 -0.19
N GLU A 215 3.79 -20.40 -1.07
CA GLU A 215 3.52 -21.81 -0.77
C GLU A 215 4.83 -22.58 -0.50
N GLU A 216 5.88 -22.37 -1.30
CA GLU A 216 7.20 -22.99 -1.06
C GLU A 216 7.86 -22.51 0.25
N GLU A 217 7.73 -21.23 0.62
CA GLU A 217 8.21 -20.72 1.92
C GLU A 217 7.40 -21.27 3.11
N GLU A 218 6.08 -21.37 3.00
CA GLU A 218 5.23 -21.99 4.03
C GLU A 218 5.51 -23.50 4.17
N GLU A 219 5.72 -24.22 3.07
CA GLU A 219 6.13 -25.62 3.08
C GLU A 219 7.53 -25.81 3.69
N GLU A 220 8.49 -24.94 3.40
CA GLU A 220 9.81 -24.95 4.03
C GLU A 220 9.73 -24.67 5.54
N GLU A 221 8.90 -23.73 5.97
CA GLU A 221 8.69 -23.42 7.39
C GLU A 221 7.97 -24.56 8.14
N LEU A 222 6.98 -25.19 7.51
CA LEU A 222 6.34 -26.40 8.02
C LEU A 222 7.37 -27.56 8.11
N ALA A 223 8.21 -27.74 7.09
CA ALA A 223 9.26 -28.75 7.08
C ALA A 223 10.37 -28.48 8.13
N LYS A 224 10.72 -27.21 8.38
CA LYS A 224 11.64 -26.78 9.45
C LYS A 224 11.02 -27.04 10.82
N LYS A 225 9.74 -26.73 11.01
CA LYS A 225 8.98 -27.02 12.24
C LYS A 225 8.87 -28.53 12.48
N ASP A 226 8.63 -29.33 11.44
CA ASP A 226 8.57 -30.79 11.51
C ASP A 226 9.94 -31.43 11.74
N ARG A 227 11.01 -30.91 11.13
CA ARG A 227 12.40 -31.30 11.44
C ARG A 227 12.75 -30.97 12.90
N LYS A 228 12.30 -29.81 13.42
CA LYS A 228 12.49 -29.40 14.83
C LYS A 228 11.68 -30.30 15.78
N LYS A 229 10.45 -30.69 15.42
CA LYS A 229 9.62 -31.69 16.14
C LYS A 229 10.26 -33.09 16.13
N LYS A 230 10.83 -33.53 15.00
CA LYS A 230 11.60 -34.80 14.90
C LYS A 230 12.90 -34.77 15.70
N ARG A 231 13.59 -33.62 15.79
CA ARG A 231 14.78 -33.44 16.64
C ARG A 231 14.44 -33.47 18.14
N ARG A 232 13.29 -32.93 18.57
CA ARG A 232 12.79 -33.04 19.96
C ARG A 232 12.42 -34.48 20.39
N ARG A 233 12.35 -35.44 19.47
CA ARG A 233 12.12 -36.88 19.76
C ARG A 233 13.41 -37.69 19.97
N GLN A 234 14.57 -37.05 19.93
CA GLN A 234 15.86 -37.67 20.25
C GLN A 234 16.29 -37.24 21.65
N ARG A 235 16.51 -38.21 22.53
CA ARG A 235 17.10 -37.97 23.85
C ARG A 235 18.57 -38.37 23.77
N LEU A 236 19.45 -37.48 24.22
CA LEU A 236 20.88 -37.78 24.36
C LEU A 236 21.03 -38.72 25.55
N VAL A 237 21.69 -39.86 25.34
CA VAL A 237 21.98 -40.86 26.38
C VAL A 237 23.49 -41.10 26.38
N TYR A 238 24.10 -41.06 27.56
CA TYR A 238 25.52 -41.34 27.72
C TYR A 238 25.75 -42.86 27.64
N ASP A 239 26.66 -43.29 26.76
CA ASP A 239 26.95 -44.71 26.54
C ASP A 239 28.29 -45.04 27.23
N GLU A 240 28.23 -45.74 28.37
CA GLU A 240 29.39 -45.97 29.25
C GLU A 240 30.47 -46.87 28.63
N GLU A 241 30.12 -47.70 27.63
CA GLU A 241 31.09 -48.56 26.94
C GLU A 241 31.95 -47.79 25.93
N LEU A 242 31.42 -46.71 25.36
CA LEU A 242 32.10 -45.89 24.35
C LEU A 242 32.60 -44.55 24.91
N GLY A 243 32.20 -44.16 26.13
CA GLY A 243 32.63 -42.91 26.77
C GLY A 243 32.11 -41.64 26.09
N GLU A 244 31.10 -41.75 25.22
CA GLU A 244 30.57 -40.65 24.41
C GLU A 244 29.04 -40.50 24.57
N VAL A 245 28.52 -39.29 24.34
CA VAL A 245 27.09 -39.00 24.39
C VAL A 245 26.47 -39.28 23.02
N VAL A 246 25.60 -40.29 22.93
CA VAL A 246 24.99 -40.71 21.66
C VAL A 246 23.49 -40.34 21.63
N ALA A 247 23.03 -39.79 20.50
CA ALA A 247 21.63 -39.42 20.31
C ALA A 247 20.77 -40.64 19.90
N ARG A 248 19.94 -41.17 20.80
CA ARG A 248 19.00 -42.27 20.47
C ARG A 248 17.59 -41.74 20.17
N ARG A 249 16.99 -42.21 19.06
CA ARG A 249 15.58 -41.94 18.70
C ARG A 249 14.65 -42.86 19.47
N LEU A 250 13.67 -42.31 20.20
CA LEU A 250 12.63 -43.11 20.84
C LEU A 250 11.72 -43.73 19.77
N ARG A 251 11.81 -45.06 19.56
CA ARG A 251 10.84 -45.79 18.74
C ARG A 251 9.54 -45.91 19.55
N LYS A 252 8.39 -45.58 18.96
CA LYS A 252 7.09 -45.95 19.54
C LYS A 252 7.08 -47.48 19.69
N PRO A 253 6.61 -48.06 20.81
CA PRO A 253 6.45 -49.49 20.90
C PRO A 253 5.46 -49.90 19.80
N GLY A 254 5.93 -50.69 18.83
CA GLY A 254 5.04 -51.36 17.90
C GLY A 254 4.17 -52.31 18.70
N ARG A 255 2.90 -52.49 18.30
CA ARG A 255 2.09 -53.61 18.78
C ARG A 255 2.81 -54.89 18.37
N ARG A 256 3.61 -55.46 19.25
CA ARG A 256 4.02 -56.85 19.21
C ARG A 256 3.37 -57.54 20.38
N GLN A 257 2.68 -58.63 20.05
CA GLN A 257 2.15 -59.60 20.98
C GLN A 257 3.13 -59.84 22.12
N ILE A 258 2.58 -59.81 23.34
CA ILE A 258 3.22 -60.39 24.50
C ILE A 258 3.11 -61.90 24.29
N GLU A 259 4.16 -62.54 23.79
CA GLU A 259 4.35 -63.97 24.01
C GLU A 259 4.98 -64.10 25.38
N TRP A 260 4.17 -64.54 26.34
CA TRP A 260 4.65 -65.06 27.61
C TRP A 260 5.24 -66.44 27.29
N GLU A 261 6.56 -66.55 27.30
CA GLU A 261 7.21 -67.85 27.44
C GLU A 261 7.35 -68.09 28.94
N GLU A 262 6.46 -68.94 29.46
CA GLU A 262 6.49 -69.47 30.81
C GLU A 262 7.80 -70.24 31.01
N GLU A 263 8.66 -69.68 31.85
CA GLU A 263 9.68 -70.43 32.57
C GLU A 263 8.93 -71.32 33.58
N LEU A 264 8.60 -72.55 33.18
CA LEU A 264 8.16 -73.62 34.08
C LEU A 264 9.24 -74.72 34.11
N GLU A 265 10.04 -74.61 35.17
CA GLU A 265 10.59 -75.67 36.02
C GLU A 265 11.63 -76.68 35.46
N ASP A 266 12.76 -76.65 36.19
CA ASP A 266 13.79 -77.66 36.47
C ASP A 266 14.95 -77.91 35.49
#